data_AF-A0A7S1YVN0-F1
#
_entry.id   AF-A0A7S1YVN0-F1
#
_cell.length_a   1.000
_cell.length_b   1.000
_cell.length_c   1.000
_cell.angle_alpha   90.00
_cell.angle_beta   90.00
_cell.angle_gamma   90.00
#
_symmetry.space_group_name_H-M   'P 1'
#
loop_
_entity.id
_entity.type
_entity.pdbx_description
1 polymer ?
#
loop_
_entity_poly.entity_id
_entity_poly.type
_entity_poly.pdbx_seq_one_letter_code
_entity_poly.pdbx_strand_id
1 'polypeptide(L)'
;GGEECAQKHFRTRLWGSLSMAQTFFSDRECWQRHLSLDPFTGSDPPGVRVRASQGFEAADYFMSTYWVWGKLIENLADVGYDGSNMVMMSYDWRLSFPILEERDGYLTRLRYAIEAYYETTGEKTIIMSHSMGSSLVFYFLRWVTTDKKH
;
A
#
# COMPACT_ATOMS: atom_id res chain seq x y z
N GLY A 1 -16.59 -6.97 0.43
CA GLY A 1 -16.48 -8.30 1.04
C GLY A 1 -16.02 -8.09 2.46
N GLY A 2 -16.69 -8.71 3.40
CA GLY A 2 -16.43 -8.60 4.83
C GLY A 2 -17.52 -9.38 5.58
N GLU A 3 -17.22 -9.83 6.79
CA GLU A 3 -18.22 -10.46 7.65
C GLU A 3 -19.32 -9.45 8.01
N GLU A 4 -20.46 -9.94 8.51
CA GLU A 4 -21.62 -9.12 8.87
C GLU A 4 -21.24 -7.96 9.83
N CYS A 5 -20.33 -8.22 10.78
CA CYS A 5 -19.82 -7.23 11.73
C CYS A 5 -19.13 -6.02 11.06
N ALA A 6 -18.59 -6.19 9.86
CA ALA A 6 -17.88 -5.15 9.11
C ALA A 6 -18.71 -4.51 8.00
N GLN A 7 -19.98 -4.88 7.82
CA GLN A 7 -20.83 -4.28 6.79
C GLN A 7 -20.96 -2.76 6.96
N LYS A 8 -21.08 -2.28 8.21
CA LYS A 8 -21.09 -0.86 8.56
C LYS A 8 -19.75 -0.14 8.30
N HIS A 9 -18.68 -0.90 8.03
CA HIS A 9 -17.32 -0.43 7.80
C HIS A 9 -16.89 -0.57 6.32
N PHE A 10 -17.84 -0.77 5.40
CA PHE A 10 -17.54 -0.89 3.97
C PHE A 10 -16.78 0.33 3.44
N ARG A 11 -15.62 0.09 2.80
CA ARG A 11 -14.69 1.10 2.27
C ARG A 11 -14.17 2.11 3.31
N THR A 12 -14.18 1.76 4.59
CA THR A 12 -13.54 2.56 5.63
C THR A 12 -12.07 2.14 5.83
N ARG A 13 -11.23 3.07 6.26
CA ARG A 13 -9.84 2.77 6.60
C ARG A 13 -9.78 1.99 7.91
N LEU A 14 -9.24 0.77 7.84
CA LEU A 14 -9.08 -0.13 8.99
C LEU A 14 -7.75 0.06 9.73
N TRP A 15 -6.84 0.88 9.20
CA TRP A 15 -5.52 1.15 9.78
C TRP A 15 -5.17 2.63 9.62
N GLY A 16 -4.49 3.22 10.62
CA GLY A 16 -3.94 4.58 10.53
C GLY A 16 -4.95 5.69 10.27
N SER A 17 -6.10 5.65 10.95
CA SER A 17 -7.17 6.63 10.77
C SER A 17 -8.04 6.73 12.02
N LEU A 18 -8.82 7.81 12.13
CA LEU A 18 -9.84 7.92 13.19
C LEU A 18 -10.89 6.81 13.09
N SER A 19 -11.22 6.36 11.86
CA SER A 19 -12.12 5.22 11.65
C SER A 19 -11.53 3.91 12.18
N MET A 20 -10.20 3.73 12.15
CA MET A 20 -9.55 2.60 12.82
C MET A 20 -9.83 2.64 14.33
N ALA A 21 -9.60 3.79 14.99
CA ALA A 21 -9.82 3.91 16.43
C ALA A 21 -11.27 3.58 16.79
N GLN A 22 -12.23 4.13 16.05
CA GLN A 22 -13.66 3.83 16.23
C GLN A 22 -13.96 2.34 16.04
N THR A 23 -13.46 1.74 14.97
CA THR A 23 -13.70 0.31 14.67
C THR A 23 -13.09 -0.58 15.75
N PHE A 24 -11.84 -0.32 16.13
CA PHE A 24 -11.11 -1.05 17.17
C PHE A 24 -11.81 -1.01 18.53
N PHE A 25 -12.28 0.16 18.97
CA PHE A 25 -12.97 0.29 20.25
C PHE A 25 -14.41 -0.23 20.22
N SER A 26 -15.07 -0.17 19.07
CA SER A 26 -16.44 -0.66 18.92
C SER A 26 -16.54 -2.19 18.79
N ASP A 27 -15.59 -2.82 18.09
CA ASP A 27 -15.59 -4.26 17.85
C ASP A 27 -14.16 -4.75 17.53
N ARG A 28 -13.39 -4.98 18.61
CA ARG A 28 -12.00 -5.40 18.53
C ARG A 28 -11.84 -6.75 17.83
N GLU A 29 -12.77 -7.68 18.04
CA GLU A 29 -12.70 -9.00 17.42
C GLU A 29 -12.92 -8.92 15.91
N CYS A 30 -13.94 -8.18 15.47
CA CYS A 30 -14.19 -7.97 14.05
C CYS A 30 -12.99 -7.29 13.37
N TRP A 31 -12.42 -6.26 13.99
CA TRP A 31 -11.22 -5.59 13.50
C TRP A 31 -10.02 -6.53 13.36
N GLN A 32 -9.76 -7.33 14.41
CA GLN A 32 -8.66 -8.29 14.41
C GLN A 32 -8.84 -9.35 13.32
N ARG A 33 -10.05 -9.91 13.15
CA ARG A 33 -10.32 -10.89 12.09
C ARG A 33 -10.09 -10.33 10.70
N HIS A 34 -10.51 -9.08 10.45
CA HIS A 34 -10.35 -8.45 9.13
C HIS A 34 -8.89 -8.09 8.82
N LEU A 35 -8.09 -7.74 9.84
CA LEU A 35 -6.66 -7.47 9.66
C LEU A 35 -5.78 -8.73 9.68
N SER A 36 -6.27 -9.85 10.22
CA SER A 36 -5.53 -11.10 10.22
C SER A 36 -5.43 -11.69 8.81
N LEU A 37 -4.34 -12.42 8.54
CA LEU A 37 -4.20 -13.24 7.34
C LEU A 37 -4.61 -14.67 7.63
N ASP A 38 -5.04 -15.38 6.58
CA ASP A 38 -5.22 -16.83 6.65
C ASP A 38 -3.85 -17.51 6.87
N PRO A 39 -3.72 -18.36 7.90
CA PRO A 39 -2.41 -18.89 8.31
C PRO A 39 -1.84 -19.93 7.32
N PHE A 40 -2.66 -20.47 6.41
CA PHE A 40 -2.24 -21.49 5.45
C PHE A 40 -1.88 -20.88 4.10
N THR A 41 -2.65 -19.90 3.65
CA THR A 41 -2.47 -19.25 2.35
C THR A 41 -1.63 -17.98 2.44
N GLY A 42 -1.55 -17.34 3.60
CA GLY A 42 -0.90 -16.04 3.77
C GLY A 42 -1.65 -14.88 3.10
N SER A 43 -2.91 -15.08 2.69
CA SER A 43 -3.75 -14.09 2.04
C SER A 43 -4.93 -13.67 2.93
N ASP A 44 -5.91 -12.94 2.38
CA ASP A 44 -7.11 -12.56 3.14
C ASP A 44 -7.90 -13.83 3.56
N PRO A 45 -8.44 -13.89 4.79
CA PRO A 45 -9.34 -14.97 5.21
C PRO A 45 -10.59 -15.10 4.32
N PRO A 46 -11.20 -16.30 4.25
CA PRO A 46 -12.44 -16.49 3.49
C PRO A 46 -13.53 -15.48 3.88
N GLY A 47 -14.11 -14.81 2.88
CA GLY A 47 -15.16 -13.81 3.08
C GLY A 47 -14.66 -12.40 3.44
N VAL A 48 -13.39 -12.24 3.80
CA VAL A 48 -12.75 -10.94 4.10
C VAL A 48 -12.03 -10.42 2.85
N ARG A 49 -12.10 -9.10 2.62
CA ARG A 49 -11.32 -8.44 1.56
C ARG A 49 -10.78 -7.11 2.04
N VAL A 50 -9.46 -7.02 2.24
CA VAL A 50 -8.77 -5.79 2.64
C VAL A 50 -7.79 -5.37 1.57
N ARG A 51 -7.76 -4.08 1.21
CA ARG A 51 -6.88 -3.55 0.17
C ARG A 51 -6.16 -2.30 0.68
N ALA A 52 -4.93 -2.13 0.22
CA ALA A 52 -4.16 -0.93 0.50
C ALA A 52 -4.90 0.31 -0.03
N SER A 53 -4.95 1.36 0.80
CA SER A 53 -5.39 2.68 0.33
C SER A 53 -4.44 3.17 -0.77
N GLN A 54 -4.93 4.01 -1.70
CA GLN A 54 -4.16 4.49 -2.85
C GLN A 54 -3.96 6.01 -2.78
N GLY A 55 -2.99 6.53 -3.53
CA GLY A 55 -2.67 7.96 -3.56
C GLY A 55 -1.79 8.41 -2.39
N PHE A 56 -1.42 9.69 -2.35
CA PHE A 56 -0.54 10.26 -1.32
C PHE A 56 -1.08 10.05 0.10
N GLU A 57 -2.40 10.16 0.25
CA GLU A 57 -3.08 9.99 1.54
C GLU A 57 -2.93 8.57 2.15
N ALA A 58 -2.41 7.60 1.39
CA ALA A 58 -2.20 6.25 1.87
C ALA A 58 -1.08 6.17 2.92
N ALA A 59 -0.13 7.11 2.90
CA ALA A 59 1.04 7.10 3.78
C ALA A 59 1.63 8.50 4.07
N ASP A 60 0.88 9.58 3.88
CA ASP A 60 1.33 10.93 4.23
C ASP A 60 1.29 11.16 5.76
N TYR A 61 0.10 11.09 6.35
CA TYR A 61 -0.23 11.34 7.74
C TYR A 61 -1.02 10.15 8.29
N PHE A 62 -0.45 9.51 9.30
CA PHE A 62 -1.08 8.37 9.98
C PHE A 62 -2.05 8.82 11.08
N MET A 63 -1.72 9.92 11.76
CA MET A 63 -2.58 10.68 12.68
C MET A 63 -2.20 12.16 12.60
N SER A 64 -3.03 13.08 13.12
CA SER A 64 -2.80 14.54 12.99
C SER A 64 -1.42 15.02 13.45
N THR A 65 -0.74 14.29 14.33
CA THR A 65 0.60 14.63 14.83
C THR A 65 1.70 13.67 14.36
N TYR A 66 1.37 12.58 13.66
CA TYR A 66 2.33 11.57 13.23
C TYR A 66 2.30 11.41 11.71
N TRP A 67 3.35 11.88 11.06
CA TRP A 67 3.55 11.84 9.61
C TRP A 67 4.60 10.78 9.25
N VAL A 68 4.38 10.11 8.12
CA VAL A 68 5.35 9.14 7.56
C VAL A 68 6.05 9.78 6.37
N TRP A 69 5.28 10.16 5.33
CA TRP A 69 5.81 10.84 4.15
C TRP A 69 5.34 12.29 4.01
N GLY A 70 4.38 12.75 4.82
CA GLY A 70 3.71 14.05 4.67
C GLY A 70 4.69 15.22 4.52
N LYS A 71 5.71 15.31 5.37
CA LYS A 71 6.73 16.38 5.27
C LYS A 71 7.61 16.26 4.04
N LEU A 72 7.95 15.06 3.59
CA LEU A 72 8.71 14.91 2.36
C LEU A 72 7.87 15.34 1.15
N ILE A 73 6.60 14.94 1.09
CA ILE A 73 5.67 15.29 0.01
C ILE A 73 5.49 16.82 -0.05
N GLU A 74 5.31 17.48 1.10
CA GLU A 74 5.24 18.96 1.18
C GLU A 74 6.50 19.63 0.61
N ASN A 75 7.69 19.19 1.03
CA ASN A 75 8.94 19.77 0.51
C ASN A 75 9.16 19.48 -0.99
N LEU A 76 8.73 18.33 -1.49
CA LEU A 76 8.78 18.00 -2.91
C LEU A 76 7.82 18.89 -3.72
N ALA A 77 6.65 19.21 -3.15
CA ALA A 77 5.72 20.16 -3.75
C ALA A 77 6.31 21.57 -3.88
N ASP A 78 7.06 22.02 -2.87
CA ASP A 78 7.74 23.32 -2.90
C ASP A 78 8.79 23.44 -4.04
N VAL A 79 9.32 22.31 -4.52
CA VAL A 79 10.26 22.26 -5.65
C VAL A 79 9.63 21.75 -6.96
N GLY A 80 8.30 21.72 -7.04
CA GLY A 80 7.56 21.49 -8.29
C GLY A 80 7.12 20.04 -8.55
N TYR A 81 7.13 19.16 -7.54
CA TYR A 81 6.52 17.83 -7.67
C TYR A 81 5.04 17.84 -7.25
N ASP A 82 4.19 17.17 -8.01
CA ASP A 82 2.77 17.04 -7.72
C ASP A 82 2.22 15.69 -8.20
N GLY A 83 0.90 15.52 -8.17
CA GLY A 83 0.25 14.26 -8.62
C GLY A 83 0.43 13.93 -10.11
N SER A 84 0.97 14.83 -10.92
CA SER A 84 1.24 14.60 -12.34
C SER A 84 2.61 13.99 -12.61
N ASN A 85 3.60 14.23 -11.74
CA ASN A 85 4.99 13.79 -11.89
C ASN A 85 5.51 12.96 -10.70
N MET A 86 4.66 12.70 -9.71
CA MET A 86 4.96 11.90 -8.53
C MET A 86 3.76 11.01 -8.18
N VAL A 87 4.03 9.79 -7.69
CA VAL A 87 3.00 8.85 -7.23
C VAL A 87 3.44 8.12 -5.96
N MET A 88 2.47 7.85 -5.08
CA MET A 88 2.66 6.94 -3.95
C MET A 88 2.27 5.52 -4.35
N MET A 89 3.25 4.61 -4.39
CA MET A 89 3.02 3.18 -4.61
C MET A 89 2.81 2.45 -3.28
N SER A 90 1.61 2.58 -2.71
CA SER A 90 1.24 1.93 -1.46
C SER A 90 0.85 0.46 -1.66
N TYR A 91 1.12 -0.37 -0.66
CA TYR A 91 0.87 -1.81 -0.71
C TYR A 91 0.41 -2.37 0.65
N ASP A 92 -0.12 -3.59 0.62
CA ASP A 92 -0.54 -4.31 1.83
C ASP A 92 0.69 -4.90 2.53
N TRP A 93 1.22 -4.16 3.50
CA TRP A 93 2.42 -4.52 4.24
C TRP A 93 2.29 -5.81 5.07
N ARG A 94 1.09 -6.39 5.20
CA ARG A 94 0.89 -7.68 5.87
C ARG A 94 1.41 -8.84 5.02
N LEU A 95 1.40 -8.68 3.70
CA LEU A 95 1.69 -9.76 2.75
C LEU A 95 3.19 -9.93 2.50
N SER A 96 3.56 -11.17 2.15
CA SER A 96 4.86 -11.45 1.54
C SER A 96 4.92 -10.89 0.10
N PHE A 97 6.14 -10.66 -0.39
CA PHE A 97 6.34 -10.04 -1.71
C PHE A 97 5.79 -10.86 -2.89
N PRO A 98 5.88 -12.20 -2.92
CA PRO A 98 5.22 -12.99 -3.97
C PRO A 98 3.69 -12.84 -3.95
N ILE A 99 3.09 -12.87 -2.76
CA ILE A 99 1.63 -12.74 -2.61
C ILE A 99 1.14 -11.34 -3.02
N LEU A 100 1.95 -10.29 -2.82
CA LEU A 100 1.64 -8.96 -3.35
C LEU A 100 1.48 -8.95 -4.87
N GLU A 101 2.29 -9.74 -5.60
CA GLU A 101 2.13 -9.87 -7.05
C GLU A 101 0.97 -10.79 -7.40
N GLU A 102 0.87 -11.98 -6.80
CA GLU A 102 -0.20 -12.94 -7.12
C GLU A 102 -1.60 -12.39 -6.83
N ARG A 103 -1.78 -11.76 -5.65
CA ARG A 103 -3.08 -11.27 -5.20
C ARG A 103 -3.44 -9.92 -5.80
N ASP A 104 -2.47 -9.01 -5.85
CA ASP A 104 -2.72 -7.60 -6.15
C ASP A 104 -2.06 -7.12 -7.45
N GLY A 105 -1.17 -7.88 -8.07
CA GLY A 105 -0.39 -7.45 -9.24
C GLY A 105 0.51 -6.25 -8.95
N TYR A 106 0.98 -6.12 -7.70
CA TYR A 106 1.66 -4.92 -7.24
C TYR A 106 2.97 -4.64 -7.98
N LEU A 107 3.80 -5.66 -8.21
CA LEU A 107 5.10 -5.50 -8.88
C LEU A 107 4.91 -5.17 -10.35
N THR A 108 3.91 -5.80 -10.99
CA THR A 108 3.52 -5.46 -12.36
C THR A 108 3.04 -4.01 -12.46
N ARG A 109 2.22 -3.53 -11.52
CA ARG A 109 1.78 -2.12 -11.49
C ARG A 109 2.93 -1.15 -11.23
N LEU A 110 3.85 -1.49 -10.32
CA LEU A 110 5.04 -0.68 -10.05
C LEU A 110 5.91 -0.53 -11.29
N ARG A 111 6.14 -1.63 -12.04
CA ARG A 111 6.84 -1.57 -13.31
C ARG A 111 6.15 -0.63 -14.30
N TYR A 112 4.84 -0.79 -14.49
CA TYR A 112 4.10 0.06 -15.43
C TYR A 112 4.08 1.53 -15.02
N ALA A 113 4.04 1.84 -13.72
CA ALA A 113 4.15 3.21 -13.26
C ALA A 113 5.51 3.83 -13.64
N ILE A 114 6.60 3.10 -13.42
CA ILE A 114 7.95 3.54 -13.80
C ILE A 114 8.06 3.76 -15.31
N GLU A 115 7.58 2.79 -16.10
CA GLU A 115 7.58 2.87 -17.57
C GLU A 115 6.78 4.09 -18.06
N ALA A 116 5.57 4.30 -17.52
CA ALA A 116 4.72 5.44 -17.88
C ALA A 116 5.37 6.80 -17.56
N TYR A 117 6.04 6.94 -16.42
CA TYR A 117 6.74 8.19 -16.09
C TYR A 117 7.94 8.43 -17.01
N TYR A 118 8.69 7.38 -17.35
CA TYR A 118 9.78 7.51 -18.31
C TYR A 118 9.26 7.92 -19.70
N GLU A 119 8.20 7.28 -20.19
CA GLU A 119 7.62 7.59 -21.51
C GLU A 119 7.06 9.01 -21.60
N THR A 120 6.47 9.52 -20.53
CA THR A 120 5.83 10.84 -20.52
C THR A 120 6.80 12.00 -20.26
N THR A 121 7.87 11.76 -19.49
CA THR A 121 8.83 12.81 -19.12
C THR A 121 10.13 12.76 -19.91
N GLY A 122 10.48 11.60 -20.47
CA GLY A 122 11.81 11.34 -21.06
C GLY A 122 12.92 11.10 -20.03
N GLU A 123 12.61 11.18 -18.74
CA GLU A 123 13.57 11.15 -17.63
C GLU A 123 13.42 9.89 -16.78
N LYS A 124 14.54 9.39 -16.24
CA LYS A 124 14.52 8.20 -15.39
C LYS A 124 13.77 8.47 -14.08
N THR A 125 12.86 7.57 -13.73
CA THR A 125 12.10 7.64 -12.46
C THR A 125 12.99 7.38 -11.25
N ILE A 126 12.83 8.18 -10.20
CA ILE A 126 13.47 7.98 -8.90
C ILE A 126 12.50 7.19 -8.00
N ILE A 127 13.00 6.08 -7.43
CA ILE A 127 12.24 5.28 -6.47
C ILE A 127 12.73 5.62 -5.05
N MET A 128 11.84 6.18 -4.23
CA MET A 128 12.08 6.41 -2.81
C MET A 128 11.41 5.31 -1.98
N SER A 129 12.11 4.79 -0.97
CA SER A 129 11.60 3.71 -0.12
C SER A 129 12.10 3.88 1.32
N HIS A 130 11.42 3.23 2.27
CA HIS A 130 11.76 3.28 3.68
C HIS A 130 11.52 1.92 4.34
N SER A 131 12.41 1.51 5.26
CA SER A 131 12.31 0.27 6.05
C SER A 131 12.00 -0.96 5.17
N MET A 132 10.94 -1.71 5.45
CA MET A 132 10.52 -2.88 4.65
C MET A 132 10.28 -2.54 3.18
N GLY A 133 9.90 -1.31 2.86
CA GLY A 133 9.76 -0.84 1.48
C GLY A 133 11.08 -0.93 0.70
N SER A 134 12.23 -0.75 1.36
CA SER A 134 13.54 -0.90 0.70
C SER A 134 13.84 -2.37 0.35
N SER A 135 13.43 -3.31 1.21
CA SER A 135 13.50 -4.74 0.90
C SER A 135 12.58 -5.12 -0.26
N LEU A 136 11.38 -4.53 -0.33
CA LEU A 136 10.46 -4.72 -1.45
C LEU A 136 11.02 -4.16 -2.76
N VAL A 137 11.68 -2.99 -2.74
CA VAL A 137 12.36 -2.44 -3.93
C VAL A 137 13.48 -3.36 -4.39
N PHE A 138 14.31 -3.87 -3.47
CA PHE A 138 15.35 -4.84 -3.84
C PHE A 138 14.77 -6.12 -4.46
N TYR A 139 13.69 -6.64 -3.87
CA TYR A 139 12.96 -7.77 -4.41
C TYR A 139 12.40 -7.47 -5.81
N PHE A 140 11.78 -6.30 -6.01
CA PHE A 140 11.26 -5.85 -7.29
C PHE A 140 12.35 -5.79 -8.36
N LEU A 141 13.50 -5.19 -8.06
CA LEU A 141 14.64 -5.10 -8.99
C LEU A 141 15.13 -6.48 -9.38
N ARG A 142 15.12 -7.45 -8.46
CA ARG A 142 15.43 -8.84 -8.80
C ARG A 142 14.33 -9.45 -9.69
N TRP A 143 13.07 -9.31 -9.30
CA TRP A 143 11.90 -9.87 -9.97
C TRP A 143 11.76 -9.41 -11.43
N VAL A 144 12.08 -8.14 -11.74
CA VAL A 144 12.04 -7.65 -13.13
C VAL A 144 13.17 -8.19 -14.01
N THR A 145 14.29 -8.61 -13.41
CA THR A 145 15.46 -9.15 -14.15
C THR A 145 15.41 -10.66 -14.35
N THR A 146 14.45 -11.37 -13.74
CA THR A 146 14.36 -12.83 -13.80
C THR A 146 13.35 -13.28 -14.84
N ASP A 147 13.74 -14.23 -15.70
CA ASP A 147 12.83 -14.80 -16.71
C ASP A 147 11.66 -15.59 -16.09
N LYS A 148 11.90 -16.21 -14.92
CA LYS A 148 10.88 -16.87 -14.12
C LYS A 148 10.43 -15.94 -13.00
N LYS A 149 9.19 -15.48 -13.08
CA LYS A 149 8.53 -14.73 -12.01
C LYS A 149 8.10 -15.73 -10.92
N HIS A 150 8.66 -15.58 -9.73
CA HIS A 150 8.32 -16.35 -8.53
C HIS A 150 7.46 -15.52 -7.61
#